data_AF-A0A2W7QV93-F1
#
_entry.id   AF-A0A2W7QV93-F1
#
_cell.length_a   1.000
_cell.length_b   1.000
_cell.length_c   1.000
_cell.angle_alpha   90.00
_cell.angle_beta   90.00
_cell.angle_gamma   90.00
#
_symmetry.space_group_name_H-M   'P 1'
#
loop_
_entity.id
_entity.type
_entity.pdbx_description
1 polymer ?
#
loop_
_entity_poly.entity_id
_entity_poly.type
_entity_poly.pdbx_seq_one_letter_code
_entity_poly.pdbx_strand_id
1 'polypeptide(L)'
;MTRNGTFDILTYKGVGKDIQRFFSKYAVQDENGQVLFDFFDQNGKLVDREVLSLYRSKNASYGISTLNISETMHSIFISDSYASLIFFANQFKARISIEDAGFVVLGAAFNEDLFKKSLEELPSKTKVNTVFSSSILGRVMDCRVQDLIHGRNCSYRLSDGSVHLKNLKTERTSAEHIATFSLRTYCISQGVLQTVRTFKPKKMGIKSFYELNYREFNYSK
;
A
#
# COMPACT_ATOMS: atom_id res chain seq x y z
N MET A 1 -18.08 -7.38 19.69
CA MET A 1 -16.79 -8.12 19.58
C MET A 1 -17.00 -9.37 18.74
N THR A 2 -16.49 -9.38 17.50
CA THR A 2 -16.60 -10.50 16.56
C THR A 2 -15.77 -11.69 17.03
N ARG A 3 -16.43 -12.77 17.45
CA ARG A 3 -15.81 -13.94 18.11
C ARG A 3 -15.03 -14.89 17.19
N ASN A 4 -15.02 -14.69 15.86
CA ASN A 4 -14.52 -15.70 14.90
C ASN A 4 -13.43 -15.22 13.92
N GLY A 5 -12.91 -13.99 14.06
CA GLY A 5 -11.86 -13.47 13.16
C GLY A 5 -12.31 -13.26 11.71
N THR A 6 -13.62 -13.12 11.47
CA THR A 6 -14.20 -12.82 10.15
C THR A 6 -15.10 -11.60 10.25
N PHE A 7 -15.19 -10.84 9.15
CA PHE A 7 -16.02 -9.65 9.04
C PHE A 7 -17.05 -9.85 7.92
N ASP A 8 -18.33 -9.62 8.20
CA ASP A 8 -19.41 -9.82 7.24
C ASP A 8 -19.21 -8.97 5.97
N ILE A 9 -18.71 -7.74 6.12
CA ILE A 9 -18.39 -6.85 4.99
C ILE A 9 -17.34 -7.46 4.06
N LEU A 10 -16.30 -8.08 4.63
CA LEU A 10 -15.25 -8.73 3.83
C LEU A 10 -15.76 -9.99 3.14
N THR A 11 -16.63 -10.75 3.83
CA THR A 11 -17.32 -11.92 3.24
C THR A 11 -18.22 -11.49 2.08
N TYR A 12 -19.00 -10.43 2.26
CA TYR A 12 -19.83 -9.85 1.21
C TYR A 12 -18.99 -9.36 0.03
N LYS A 13 -17.79 -8.87 0.29
CA LYS A 13 -16.81 -8.49 -0.74
C LYS A 13 -15.95 -9.67 -1.21
N GLY A 14 -16.33 -10.94 -0.96
CA GLY A 14 -15.64 -12.09 -1.55
C GLY A 14 -14.22 -12.37 -1.03
N VAL A 15 -13.86 -11.86 0.15
CA VAL A 15 -12.56 -12.13 0.78
C VAL A 15 -12.60 -13.50 1.46
N GLY A 16 -11.63 -14.37 1.19
CA GLY A 16 -11.54 -15.69 1.82
C GLY A 16 -11.31 -15.62 3.33
N LYS A 17 -11.83 -16.61 4.07
CA LYS A 17 -11.79 -16.63 5.55
C LYS A 17 -10.38 -16.53 6.12
N ASP A 18 -9.38 -17.16 5.51
CA ASP A 18 -8.01 -17.14 6.04
C ASP A 18 -7.38 -15.75 5.95
N ILE A 19 -7.67 -15.03 4.86
CA ILE A 19 -7.24 -13.62 4.71
C ILE A 19 -7.95 -12.74 5.74
N GLN A 20 -9.26 -12.93 5.94
CA GLN A 20 -9.99 -12.18 6.96
C GLN A 20 -9.42 -12.44 8.36
N ARG A 21 -9.13 -13.70 8.70
CA ARG A 21 -8.54 -14.09 9.99
C ARG A 21 -7.20 -13.42 10.22
N PHE A 22 -6.34 -13.39 9.20
CA PHE A 22 -5.06 -12.69 9.30
C PHE A 22 -5.25 -11.20 9.62
N PHE A 23 -6.05 -10.48 8.83
CA PHE A 23 -6.24 -9.04 9.01
C PHE A 23 -7.10 -8.67 10.23
N SER A 24 -7.91 -9.61 10.75
CA SER A 24 -8.73 -9.39 11.95
C SER A 24 -7.91 -9.15 13.22
N LYS A 25 -6.64 -9.56 13.24
CA LYS A 25 -5.69 -9.28 14.33
C LYS A 25 -5.37 -7.78 14.45
N TYR A 26 -5.61 -7.01 13.39
CA TYR A 26 -5.23 -5.61 13.25
C TYR A 26 -6.43 -4.69 13.02
N ALA A 27 -7.64 -5.20 13.25
CA ALA A 27 -8.87 -4.50 12.90
C ALA A 27 -9.92 -4.65 13.98
N VAL A 28 -10.72 -3.59 14.16
CA VAL A 28 -11.86 -3.59 15.08
C VAL A 28 -13.13 -3.41 14.27
N GLN A 29 -14.18 -4.16 14.62
CA GLN A 29 -15.50 -3.91 14.07
C GLN A 29 -16.30 -3.02 15.01
N ASP A 30 -16.85 -1.92 14.47
CA ASP A 30 -17.73 -1.02 15.22
C ASP A 30 -19.16 -1.56 15.32
N GLU A 31 -20.02 -0.86 16.05
CA GLU A 31 -21.43 -1.23 16.25
C GLU A 31 -22.25 -1.18 14.95
N ASN A 32 -21.81 -0.39 13.96
CA ASN A 32 -22.43 -0.28 12.64
C ASN A 32 -21.92 -1.35 11.66
N GLY A 33 -21.10 -2.29 12.14
CA GLY A 33 -20.52 -3.35 11.34
C GLY A 33 -19.34 -2.91 10.47
N GLN A 34 -18.89 -1.66 10.56
CA GLN A 34 -17.73 -1.13 9.85
C GLN A 34 -16.44 -1.73 10.39
N VAL A 35 -15.46 -1.94 9.51
CA VAL A 35 -14.13 -2.41 9.90
C VAL A 35 -13.18 -1.22 9.97
N LEU A 36 -12.59 -1.02 11.14
CA LEU A 36 -11.69 0.08 11.47
C LEU A 36 -10.26 -0.44 11.57
N PHE A 37 -9.32 0.29 10.98
CA PHE A 37 -7.89 0.02 11.08
C PHE A 37 -7.17 1.23 11.64
N ASP A 38 -6.35 1.01 12.66
CA ASP A 38 -5.68 2.06 13.42
C ASP A 38 -4.34 2.48 12.77
N PHE A 39 -4.09 3.79 12.76
CA PHE A 39 -2.85 4.41 12.28
C PHE A 39 -2.20 5.22 13.38
N PHE A 40 -0.88 5.08 13.51
CA PHE A 40 -0.12 5.61 14.64
C PHE A 40 0.95 6.61 14.19
N ASP A 41 1.32 7.52 15.09
CA ASP A 41 2.48 8.41 14.91
C ASP A 41 3.80 7.75 15.38
N GLN A 42 4.89 8.51 15.35
CA GLN A 42 6.22 8.03 15.76
C GLN A 42 6.33 7.62 17.23
N ASN A 43 5.38 8.04 18.06
CA ASN A 43 5.30 7.75 19.49
C ASN A 43 4.30 6.61 19.80
N GLY A 44 3.72 5.99 18.76
CA GLY A 44 2.72 4.94 18.93
C GLY A 44 1.34 5.47 19.33
N LYS A 45 1.08 6.78 19.22
CA LYS A 45 -0.23 7.36 19.51
C LYS A 45 -1.14 7.20 18.30
N LEU A 46 -2.37 6.75 18.53
CA LEU A 46 -3.43 6.69 17.50
C LEU A 46 -3.72 8.11 16.98
N VAL A 47 -3.55 8.32 15.67
CA VAL A 47 -3.74 9.64 15.01
C VAL A 47 -4.83 9.63 13.95
N ASP A 48 -5.14 8.49 13.34
CA ASP A 48 -6.24 8.37 12.38
C ASP A 48 -6.69 6.91 12.24
N ARG A 49 -7.77 6.70 11.47
CA ARG A 49 -8.31 5.40 11.10
C ARG A 49 -8.68 5.33 9.64
N GLU A 50 -8.36 4.20 9.02
CA GLU A 50 -9.04 3.75 7.81
C GLU A 50 -10.35 3.08 8.19
N VAL A 51 -11.42 3.41 7.45
CA VAL A 51 -12.77 2.89 7.67
C VAL A 51 -13.22 2.16 6.42
N LEU A 52 -13.46 0.87 6.54
CA LEU A 52 -14.06 0.05 5.50
C LEU A 52 -15.50 -0.27 5.86
N SER A 53 -16.44 0.31 5.11
CA SER A 53 -17.86 0.01 5.23
C SER A 53 -18.39 -0.68 3.97
N LEU A 54 -19.68 -1.03 3.98
CA LEU A 54 -20.33 -1.65 2.83
C LEU A 54 -20.28 -0.75 1.59
N TYR A 55 -20.63 0.53 1.77
CA TYR A 55 -20.83 1.50 0.67
C TYR A 55 -19.70 2.52 0.53
N ARG A 56 -18.91 2.75 1.57
CA ARG A 56 -17.86 3.76 1.60
C ARG A 56 -16.57 3.21 2.19
N SER A 57 -15.45 3.60 1.61
CA SER A 57 -14.13 3.42 2.21
C SER A 57 -13.51 4.78 2.42
N LYS A 58 -13.04 5.05 3.63
CA LYS A 58 -12.28 6.26 3.98
C LYS A 58 -10.86 5.82 4.29
N ASN A 59 -9.88 6.25 3.49
CA ASN A 59 -8.47 6.03 3.81
C ASN A 59 -8.06 6.89 5.02
N ALA A 60 -7.05 6.42 5.75
CA ALA A 60 -6.38 7.25 6.73
C ALA A 60 -5.65 8.41 6.03
N SER A 61 -5.75 9.60 6.61
CA SER A 61 -5.05 10.80 6.16
C SER A 61 -3.63 10.83 6.69
N TYR A 62 -3.39 10.39 7.93
CA TYR A 62 -2.08 10.48 8.59
C TYR A 62 -1.71 9.18 9.29
N GLY A 63 -0.43 9.06 9.64
CA GLY A 63 0.12 7.96 10.41
C GLY A 63 0.57 6.77 9.56
N ILE A 64 1.00 5.72 10.24
CA ILE A 64 1.43 4.45 9.66
C ILE A 64 0.82 3.29 10.45
N SER A 65 0.67 2.16 9.78
CA SER A 65 0.31 0.90 10.40
C SER A 65 1.26 -0.17 9.90
N THR A 66 1.92 -0.88 10.82
CA THR A 66 2.83 -1.99 10.50
C THR A 66 2.22 -3.30 11.00
N LEU A 67 2.28 -4.34 10.17
CA LEU A 67 1.70 -5.64 10.49
C LEU A 67 2.73 -6.72 10.24
N ASN A 68 2.76 -7.70 11.13
CA ASN A 68 3.53 -8.94 10.96
C ASN A 68 5.01 -8.69 10.61
N ILE A 69 5.61 -7.65 11.20
CA ILE A 69 7.04 -7.37 11.08
C ILE A 69 7.77 -8.35 11.99
N SER A 70 8.60 -9.21 11.40
CA SER A 70 9.38 -10.21 12.12
C SER A 70 10.76 -10.38 11.49
N GLU A 71 11.69 -10.98 12.24
CA GLU A 71 13.04 -11.30 11.71
C GLU A 71 13.02 -12.37 10.60
N THR A 72 11.99 -13.20 10.57
CA THR A 72 11.85 -14.32 9.64
C THR A 72 11.19 -13.91 8.31
N MET A 73 10.63 -12.70 8.21
CA MET A 73 9.94 -12.29 7.01
C MET A 73 10.90 -12.08 5.83
N HIS A 74 10.48 -12.50 4.64
CA HIS A 74 11.29 -12.37 3.42
C HIS A 74 10.80 -11.28 2.47
N SER A 75 9.56 -10.83 2.65
CA SER A 75 8.93 -9.82 1.81
C SER A 75 8.10 -8.87 2.65
N ILE A 76 8.12 -7.59 2.26
CA ILE A 76 7.23 -6.58 2.79
C ILE A 76 6.35 -6.01 1.68
N PHE A 77 5.07 -5.79 1.98
CA PHE A 77 4.10 -5.18 1.08
C PHE A 77 3.63 -3.84 1.63
N ILE A 78 3.82 -2.80 0.83
CA ILE A 78 3.59 -1.42 1.23
C ILE A 78 2.43 -0.86 0.42
N SER A 79 1.45 -0.26 1.09
CA SER A 79 0.28 0.35 0.44
C SER A 79 -0.16 1.62 1.16
N ASP A 80 -1.11 2.33 0.56
CA ASP A 80 -1.80 3.51 1.11
C ASP A 80 -3.19 3.16 1.68
N SER A 81 -3.54 1.87 1.69
CA SER A 81 -4.80 1.39 2.27
C SER A 81 -4.76 -0.09 2.65
N TYR A 82 -5.38 -0.41 3.79
CA TYR A 82 -5.68 -1.77 4.23
C TYR A 82 -6.56 -2.48 3.23
N ALA A 83 -7.57 -1.81 2.68
CA ALA A 83 -8.41 -2.37 1.63
C ALA A 83 -7.54 -2.92 0.48
N SER A 84 -6.63 -2.12 -0.08
CA SER A 84 -5.80 -2.59 -1.20
C SER A 84 -4.96 -3.82 -0.84
N LEU A 85 -4.42 -3.90 0.37
CA LEU A 85 -3.66 -5.05 0.83
C LEU A 85 -4.52 -6.30 1.06
N ILE A 86 -5.70 -6.16 1.68
CA ILE A 86 -6.63 -7.27 1.91
C ILE A 86 -7.02 -7.91 0.57
N PHE A 87 -7.42 -7.10 -0.41
CA PHE A 87 -7.85 -7.60 -1.72
C PHE A 87 -6.68 -8.11 -2.56
N PHE A 88 -5.50 -7.50 -2.43
CA PHE A 88 -4.27 -8.03 -3.00
C PHE A 88 -3.95 -9.42 -2.42
N ALA A 89 -3.92 -9.56 -1.09
CA ALA A 89 -3.66 -10.83 -0.44
C ALA A 89 -4.69 -11.90 -0.83
N ASN A 90 -5.97 -11.53 -0.93
CA ASN A 90 -7.02 -12.43 -1.41
C ASN A 90 -6.76 -12.94 -2.84
N GLN A 91 -6.34 -12.05 -3.74
CA GLN A 91 -6.03 -12.39 -5.13
C GLN A 91 -4.79 -13.28 -5.26
N PHE A 92 -3.79 -13.06 -4.41
CA PHE A 92 -2.48 -13.70 -4.50
C PHE A 92 -2.22 -14.76 -3.41
N LYS A 93 -3.26 -15.19 -2.69
CA LYS A 93 -3.17 -16.17 -1.57
C LYS A 93 -2.51 -17.50 -1.93
N ALA A 94 -2.50 -17.89 -3.20
CA ALA A 94 -1.82 -19.11 -3.67
C ALA A 94 -0.32 -18.91 -3.98
N ARG A 95 0.17 -17.66 -3.97
CA ARG A 95 1.54 -17.28 -4.38
C ARG A 95 2.32 -16.56 -3.30
N ILE A 96 1.65 -16.11 -2.25
CA ILE A 96 2.24 -15.34 -1.16
C ILE A 96 1.84 -16.05 0.13
N SER A 97 2.85 -16.43 0.93
CA SER A 97 2.62 -16.82 2.32
C SER A 97 2.35 -15.54 3.12
N ILE A 98 1.09 -15.34 3.50
CA ILE A 98 0.69 -14.14 4.26
C ILE A 98 1.27 -14.15 5.68
N GLU A 99 1.55 -15.33 6.22
CA GLU A 99 2.14 -15.51 7.55
C GLU A 99 3.63 -15.13 7.58
N ASP A 100 4.32 -15.25 6.45
CA ASP A 100 5.75 -14.89 6.30
C ASP A 100 5.97 -13.52 5.64
N ALA A 101 4.89 -12.76 5.45
CA ALA A 101 4.90 -11.45 4.82
C ALA A 101 4.66 -10.34 5.86
N GLY A 102 5.50 -9.32 5.83
CA GLY A 102 5.26 -8.07 6.54
C GLY A 102 4.39 -7.12 5.70
N PHE A 103 3.67 -6.22 6.37
CA PHE A 103 2.86 -5.21 5.71
C PHE A 103 3.07 -3.83 6.33
N VAL A 104 3.07 -2.80 5.49
CA VAL A 104 3.10 -1.39 5.90
C VAL A 104 1.98 -0.66 5.18
N VAL A 105 1.17 0.07 5.94
CA VAL A 105 0.07 0.89 5.42
C VAL A 105 0.33 2.34 5.80
N LEU A 106 0.37 3.20 4.80
CA LEU A 106 0.68 4.61 4.92
C LEU A 106 -0.59 5.45 4.86
N GLY A 107 -0.71 6.46 5.71
CA GLY A 107 -1.73 7.50 5.52
C GLY A 107 -1.49 8.28 4.23
N ALA A 108 -2.55 8.90 3.70
CA ALA A 108 -2.50 9.65 2.44
C ALA A 108 -1.48 10.80 2.46
N ALA A 109 -1.33 11.48 3.60
CA ALA A 109 -0.25 12.42 3.86
C ALA A 109 1.01 11.64 4.24
N PHE A 110 1.82 11.36 3.22
CA PHE A 110 3.04 10.60 3.36
C PHE A 110 4.03 11.28 4.31
N ASN A 111 4.32 10.64 5.45
CA ASN A 111 5.32 11.08 6.42
C ASN A 111 6.61 10.29 6.21
N GLU A 112 7.65 10.96 5.70
CA GLU A 112 8.91 10.29 5.34
C GLU A 112 9.64 9.73 6.55
N ASP A 113 9.67 10.46 7.66
CA ASP A 113 10.43 10.08 8.85
C ASP A 113 9.80 8.87 9.52
N LEU A 114 8.47 8.87 9.61
CA LEU A 114 7.71 7.74 10.12
C LEU A 114 7.92 6.49 9.25
N PHE A 115 7.93 6.66 7.93
CA PHE A 115 8.19 5.56 7.02
C PHE A 115 9.64 5.05 7.10
N LYS A 116 10.65 5.93 7.15
CA LYS A 116 12.05 5.53 7.31
C LYS A 116 12.26 4.72 8.58
N LYS A 117 11.68 5.16 9.71
CA LYS A 117 11.72 4.41 10.97
C LYS A 117 11.15 2.99 10.81
N SER A 118 10.04 2.83 10.09
CA SER A 118 9.48 1.49 9.80
C SER A 118 10.37 0.62 8.89
N LEU A 119 11.23 1.25 8.07
CA LEU A 119 12.18 0.52 7.21
C LEU A 119 13.44 0.08 7.97
N GLU A 120 13.83 0.81 9.02
CA GLU A 120 15.00 0.46 9.86
C GLU A 120 14.80 -0.85 10.64
N GLU A 121 13.55 -1.20 10.92
CA GLU A 121 13.16 -2.44 11.60
C GLU A 121 13.18 -3.67 10.69
N LEU A 122 13.44 -3.51 9.39
CA LEU A 122 13.36 -4.61 8.43
C LEU A 122 14.64 -5.46 8.41
N PRO A 123 14.52 -6.79 8.33
CA PRO A 123 15.66 -7.67 8.15
C PRO A 123 16.48 -7.33 6.90
N SER A 124 17.79 -7.58 7.00
CA SER A 124 18.66 -7.46 5.83
C SER A 124 18.15 -8.37 4.70
N LYS A 125 18.09 -7.87 3.46
CA LYS A 125 17.62 -8.56 2.25
C LYS A 125 16.10 -8.77 2.12
N THR A 126 15.27 -8.16 2.98
CA THR A 126 13.81 -8.17 2.77
C THR A 126 13.45 -7.59 1.40
N LYS A 127 12.65 -8.33 0.62
CA LYS A 127 12.16 -7.87 -0.68
C LYS A 127 11.07 -6.83 -0.48
N VAL A 128 11.26 -5.63 -1.01
CA VAL A 128 10.26 -4.56 -0.91
C VAL A 128 9.31 -4.59 -2.09
N ASN A 129 8.02 -4.68 -1.80
CA ASN A 129 6.94 -4.70 -2.76
C ASN A 129 5.94 -3.59 -2.44
N THR A 130 5.43 -2.94 -3.47
CA THR A 130 4.41 -1.87 -3.35
C THR A 130 3.11 -2.31 -4.00
N VAL A 131 2.00 -1.93 -3.36
CA VAL A 131 0.63 -2.29 -3.71
C VAL A 131 -0.22 -1.01 -3.70
N PHE A 132 0.29 0.06 -4.32
CA PHE A 132 -0.47 1.29 -4.53
C PHE A 132 -1.36 1.19 -5.76
N SER A 133 -2.33 2.09 -5.90
CA SER A 133 -3.18 2.17 -7.10
C SER A 133 -2.37 2.41 -8.40
N SER A 134 -2.96 2.10 -9.55
CA SER A 134 -2.38 2.40 -10.88
C SER A 134 -2.55 3.88 -11.29
N SER A 135 -3.12 4.71 -10.41
CA SER A 135 -3.22 6.15 -10.61
C SER A 135 -1.85 6.83 -10.68
N ILE A 136 -1.82 8.10 -11.11
CA ILE A 136 -0.56 8.87 -11.09
C ILE A 136 0.01 8.99 -9.68
N LEU A 137 -0.84 9.22 -8.67
CA LEU A 137 -0.42 9.30 -7.28
C LEU A 137 0.19 7.99 -6.80
N GLY A 138 -0.47 6.85 -7.08
CA GLY A 138 0.06 5.54 -6.70
C GLY A 138 1.40 5.21 -7.38
N ARG A 139 1.60 5.65 -8.63
CA ARG A 139 2.88 5.52 -9.34
C ARG A 139 3.96 6.44 -8.78
N VAL A 140 3.61 7.64 -8.32
CA VAL A 140 4.54 8.53 -7.59
C VAL A 140 4.95 7.90 -6.26
N MET A 141 4.02 7.28 -5.54
CA MET A 141 4.30 6.56 -4.29
C MET A 141 5.24 5.37 -4.51
N ASP A 142 5.07 4.61 -5.60
CA ASP A 142 6.03 3.54 -5.97
C ASP A 142 7.47 4.10 -6.07
N CYS A 143 7.64 5.25 -6.73
CA CYS A 143 8.94 5.90 -6.91
C CYS A 143 9.50 6.49 -5.61
N ARG A 144 8.64 7.07 -4.78
CA ARG A 144 9.04 7.65 -3.49
C ARG A 144 9.54 6.58 -2.52
N VAL A 145 8.90 5.41 -2.50
CA VAL A 145 9.40 4.24 -1.75
C VAL A 145 10.78 3.81 -2.25
N GLN A 146 10.96 3.69 -3.58
CA GLN A 146 12.26 3.39 -4.19
C GLN A 146 13.34 4.41 -3.79
N ASP A 147 13.05 5.70 -3.78
CA ASP A 147 14.02 6.72 -3.39
C ASP A 147 14.44 6.58 -1.93
N LEU A 148 13.47 6.41 -1.02
CA LEU A 148 13.74 6.38 0.42
C LEU A 148 14.59 5.17 0.82
N ILE A 149 14.36 4.02 0.20
CA ILE A 149 15.19 2.81 0.41
C ILE A 149 16.65 3.04 -0.01
N HIS A 150 16.92 3.95 -0.95
CA HIS A 150 18.28 4.27 -1.40
C HIS A 150 18.82 5.59 -0.83
N GLY A 151 18.17 6.15 0.20
CA GLY A 151 18.58 7.43 0.78
C GLY A 151 18.55 8.59 -0.22
N ARG A 152 17.70 8.51 -1.25
CA ARG A 152 17.46 9.58 -2.21
C ARG A 152 16.29 10.44 -1.72
N ASN A 153 16.34 11.71 -2.06
CA ASN A 153 15.26 12.65 -1.80
C ASN A 153 14.92 13.38 -3.09
N CYS A 154 13.82 12.97 -3.72
CA CYS A 154 13.30 13.58 -4.93
C CYS A 154 11.96 14.24 -4.63
N SER A 155 11.77 15.46 -5.12
CA SER A 155 10.46 16.10 -5.16
C SER A 155 9.73 15.74 -6.45
N TYR A 156 8.42 15.58 -6.35
CA TYR A 156 7.52 15.23 -7.45
C TYR A 156 6.48 16.34 -7.61
N ARG A 157 6.40 16.95 -8.80
CA ARG A 157 5.39 17.97 -9.11
C ARG A 157 4.62 17.58 -10.36
N LEU A 158 3.29 17.62 -10.29
CA LEU A 158 2.43 17.42 -11.44
C LEU A 158 2.18 18.77 -12.11
N SER A 159 2.56 18.91 -13.38
CA SER A 159 2.13 20.03 -14.22
C SER A 159 2.18 19.63 -15.69
N ASP A 160 1.32 20.22 -16.52
CA ASP A 160 1.40 20.13 -17.98
C ASP A 160 1.41 18.69 -18.51
N GLY A 161 0.57 17.83 -17.94
CA GLY A 161 0.49 16.41 -18.32
C GLY A 161 1.76 15.59 -18.00
N SER A 162 2.64 16.11 -17.15
CA SER A 162 3.91 15.48 -16.79
C SER A 162 4.16 15.45 -15.29
N VAL A 163 5.02 14.51 -14.87
CA VAL A 163 5.63 14.46 -13.55
C VAL A 163 7.01 15.08 -13.66
N HIS A 164 7.19 16.23 -13.02
CA HIS A 164 8.47 16.90 -12.87
C HIS A 164 9.16 16.37 -11.62
N LEU A 165 10.38 15.90 -11.80
CA LEU A 165 11.23 15.30 -10.79
C LEU A 165 12.38 16.25 -10.53
N LYS A 166 12.68 16.53 -9.26
CA LYS A 166 13.91 17.23 -8.87
C LYS A 166 14.58 16.43 -7.78
N ASN A 167 15.79 15.94 -8.05
CA ASN A 167 16.65 15.38 -7.01
C ASN A 167 17.15 16.53 -6.14
N LEU A 168 16.78 16.55 -4.87
CA LEU A 168 17.10 17.66 -3.96
C LEU A 168 18.57 17.67 -3.55
N LYS A 169 19.28 16.55 -3.68
CA LYS A 169 20.71 16.45 -3.35
C LYS A 169 21.59 16.93 -4.50
N THR A 170 21.23 16.65 -5.74
CA THR A 170 22.04 16.99 -6.94
C THR A 170 21.46 18.12 -7.77
N GLU A 171 20.29 18.64 -7.39
CA GLU A 171 19.47 19.62 -8.13
C GLU A 171 19.07 19.22 -9.55
N ARG A 172 19.40 18.00 -9.99
CA ARG A 172 19.05 17.48 -11.31
C ARG A 172 17.54 17.39 -11.46
N THR A 173 17.04 17.97 -12.55
CA THR A 173 15.62 17.93 -12.92
C THR A 173 15.37 17.03 -14.11
N SER A 174 14.20 16.40 -14.15
CA SER A 174 13.70 15.70 -15.34
C SER A 174 12.18 15.72 -15.36
N ALA A 175 11.58 15.46 -16.52
CA ALA A 175 10.13 15.39 -16.66
C ALA A 175 9.74 14.12 -17.41
N GLU A 176 8.64 13.50 -16.99
CA GLU A 176 8.10 12.27 -17.57
C GLU A 176 6.59 12.43 -17.80
N HIS A 177 6.10 12.08 -18.99
CA HIS A 177 4.68 12.22 -19.30
C HIS A 177 3.81 11.27 -18.45
N ILE A 178 2.65 11.74 -17.96
CA ILE A 178 1.81 10.95 -17.04
C ILE A 178 1.33 9.62 -17.64
N ALA A 179 1.19 9.52 -18.95
CA ALA A 179 0.75 8.29 -19.60
C ALA A 179 1.78 7.16 -19.50
N THR A 180 3.07 7.51 -19.52
CA THR A 180 4.20 6.55 -19.52
C THR A 180 4.93 6.50 -18.17
N PHE A 181 4.66 7.45 -17.27
CA PHE A 181 5.27 7.49 -15.94
C PHE A 181 5.04 6.19 -15.17
N SER A 182 6.09 5.63 -14.58
CA SER A 182 6.06 4.40 -13.79
C SER A 182 7.36 4.30 -13.00
N LEU A 183 7.42 3.40 -12.01
CA LEU A 183 8.69 3.12 -11.34
C LEU A 183 9.81 2.75 -12.33
N ARG A 184 9.49 2.01 -13.40
CA ARG A 184 10.49 1.60 -14.40
C ARG A 184 11.05 2.79 -15.17
N THR A 185 10.17 3.62 -15.73
CA THR A 185 10.58 4.81 -16.52
C THR A 185 11.27 5.85 -15.62
N TYR A 186 10.81 6.00 -14.37
CA TYR A 186 11.50 6.75 -13.34
C TYR A 186 12.93 6.25 -13.12
N CYS A 187 13.12 4.95 -12.84
CA CYS A 187 14.45 4.39 -12.60
C CYS A 187 15.40 4.59 -13.79
N ILE A 188 14.89 4.44 -15.02
CA ILE A 188 15.65 4.68 -16.25
C ILE A 188 16.09 6.15 -16.35
N SER A 189 15.16 7.10 -16.19
CA SER A 189 15.46 8.54 -16.31
C SER A 189 16.43 9.03 -15.23
N GLN A 190 16.35 8.46 -14.03
CA GLN A 190 17.24 8.77 -12.91
C GLN A 190 18.57 8.01 -12.94
N GLY A 191 18.73 7.03 -13.84
CA GLY A 191 19.91 6.17 -13.90
C GLY A 191 20.11 5.34 -12.62
N VAL A 192 19.02 4.81 -12.04
CA VAL A 192 19.08 4.00 -10.80
C VAL A 192 18.57 2.59 -11.04
N LEU A 193 19.12 1.63 -10.28
CA LEU A 193 18.65 0.26 -10.30
C LEU A 193 17.30 0.16 -9.57
N GLN A 194 16.31 -0.44 -10.23
CA GLN A 194 15.04 -0.75 -9.58
C GLN A 194 15.20 -1.92 -8.60
N THR A 195 14.91 -1.70 -7.33
CA THR A 195 14.90 -2.77 -6.30
C THR A 195 13.51 -3.02 -5.73
N VAL A 196 12.61 -2.04 -5.85
CA VAL A 196 11.20 -2.17 -5.48
C VAL A 196 10.42 -2.89 -6.58
N ARG A 197 9.57 -3.85 -6.19
CA ARG A 197 8.59 -4.48 -7.08
C ARG A 197 7.23 -3.81 -6.92
N THR A 198 6.50 -3.65 -8.01
CA THR A 198 5.15 -3.05 -7.99
C THR A 198 4.10 -4.09 -8.36
N PHE A 199 3.00 -4.10 -7.62
CA PHE A 199 1.83 -4.91 -7.92
C PHE A 199 0.67 -4.00 -8.29
N LYS A 200 0.16 -4.18 -9.51
CA LYS A 200 -0.98 -3.42 -10.05
C LYS A 200 -2.02 -4.38 -10.62
N PRO A 201 -3.32 -4.05 -10.58
CA PRO A 201 -4.34 -4.78 -11.33
C PRO A 201 -4.02 -4.74 -12.83
N LYS A 202 -4.15 -5.89 -13.50
CA LYS A 202 -3.87 -6.00 -14.95
C LYS A 202 -5.06 -5.61 -15.83
N LYS A 203 -6.27 -5.58 -15.26
CA LYS A 203 -7.51 -5.34 -16.01
C LYS A 203 -7.64 -3.86 -16.36
N MET A 204 -7.93 -3.56 -17.63
CA MET A 204 -8.05 -2.19 -18.12
C MET A 204 -9.12 -1.41 -17.35
N GLY A 205 -8.81 -0.16 -17.00
CA GLY A 205 -9.72 0.73 -16.27
C GLY A 205 -9.97 0.36 -14.81
N ILE A 206 -9.18 -0.56 -14.23
CA ILE A 206 -9.17 -0.87 -12.79
C ILE A 206 -7.95 -0.22 -12.15
N LYS A 207 -8.17 0.54 -11.07
CA LYS A 207 -7.09 1.28 -10.39
C LYS A 207 -6.51 0.55 -9.19
N SER A 208 -7.29 -0.28 -8.50
CA SER A 208 -6.87 -0.95 -7.26
C SER A 208 -7.35 -2.41 -7.21
N PHE A 209 -6.73 -3.22 -6.33
CA PHE A 209 -7.20 -4.58 -6.09
C PHE A 209 -8.58 -4.60 -5.43
N TYR A 210 -8.91 -3.57 -4.65
CA TYR A 210 -10.27 -3.33 -4.15
C TYR A 210 -11.30 -3.25 -5.28
N GLU A 211 -11.06 -2.38 -6.27
CA GLU A 211 -11.93 -2.23 -7.44
C GLU A 211 -11.99 -3.50 -8.29
N LEU A 212 -10.86 -4.19 -8.46
CA LEU A 212 -10.79 -5.44 -9.23
C LEU A 212 -11.75 -6.47 -8.64
N ASN A 213 -11.61 -6.73 -7.35
CA ASN A 213 -12.38 -7.74 -6.65
C ASN A 213 -13.87 -7.36 -6.59
N TYR A 214 -14.19 -6.07 -6.39
CA TYR A 214 -15.58 -5.59 -6.46
C TYR A 214 -16.23 -5.88 -7.82
N ARG A 215 -15.50 -5.68 -8.94
CA ARG A 215 -16.03 -6.04 -10.25
C ARG A 215 -16.16 -7.55 -10.41
N GLU A 216 -15.11 -8.30 -10.17
CA GLU A 216 -15.11 -9.76 -10.42
C GLU A 216 -16.18 -10.48 -9.60
N PHE A 217 -16.35 -10.14 -8.32
CA PHE A 217 -17.35 -10.78 -7.48
C PHE A 217 -18.79 -10.44 -7.87
N ASN A 218 -19.06 -9.21 -8.32
CA ASN A 218 -20.41 -8.80 -8.72
C ASN A 218 -20.79 -9.27 -10.13
N TYR A 219 -19.83 -9.59 -11.00
CA TYR A 219 -20.10 -10.14 -12.35
C TYR A 219 -20.02 -11.67 -12.41
N SER A 220 -19.65 -12.35 -11.32
CA SER A 220 -19.64 -13.82 -11.20
C SER A 220 -20.85 -14.38 -10.43
N LYS A 221 -21.79 -13.52 -10.05
CA LYS A 221 -23.12 -13.86 -9.52
C LYS A 221 -24.18 -13.60 -10.57
#